data_AF-A0A7R9QPY9-F1
#
_entry.id   AF-A0A7R9QPY9-F1
#
_cell.length_a   1.000
_cell.length_b   1.000
_cell.length_c   1.000
_cell.angle_alpha   90.00
_cell.angle_beta   90.00
_cell.angle_gamma   90.00
#
_symmetry.space_group_name_H-M   'P 1'
#
loop_
_entity.id
_entity.type
_entity.pdbx_description
1 polymer ?
#
loop_
_entity_poly.entity_id
_entity_poly.type
_entity_poly.pdbx_seq_one_letter_code
_entity_poly.pdbx_strand_id
1 'polypeptide(L)'
;PDPTITGASPKTVGCRCVAPVNKTSKDNDKLKDMKMDKICNRGMKLYEPDVWTRRATLALGCFWGVEAQFGCSREVLIRTRVGYTGGTTQDPTYRNLGDHTEVIDIEYHPNSTTYERILTMFWEVNDSATKCRKRQYMSAIFYHNPIQKRLAEKWMAKAQRKYATPIQTPILPLDVFHEAEDYHQKFTLRRHPKLVQSLGLSDKQLIGSHIAARLNGYLVHFGTLEAFRKEVDNWGILPTRRTMC
;
A
#
# COMPACT_ATOMS: atom_id res chain seq x y z
N PRO A 1 -49.01 52.59 27.68
CA PRO A 1 -47.66 52.32 27.13
C PRO A 1 -46.86 51.47 28.13
N ASP A 2 -47.09 50.16 28.09
CA ASP A 2 -46.26 49.09 28.65
C ASP A 2 -46.71 47.76 27.97
N PRO A 3 -45.80 46.80 27.67
CA PRO A 3 -45.93 45.96 26.49
C PRO A 3 -46.60 44.59 26.70
N THR A 4 -47.46 44.28 25.74
CA THR A 4 -47.77 42.99 25.08
C THR A 4 -47.32 41.68 25.72
N ILE A 5 -48.32 40.98 26.28
CA ILE A 5 -48.39 39.52 26.43
C ILE A 5 -49.03 38.95 25.16
N THR A 6 -48.36 38.00 24.50
CA THR A 6 -49.06 36.98 23.69
C THR A 6 -48.48 35.61 24.02
N GLY A 7 -49.37 34.70 24.40
CA GLY A 7 -49.07 33.27 24.56
C GLY A 7 -49.82 32.45 23.52
N ALA A 8 -49.20 31.37 23.06
CA ALA A 8 -49.79 30.03 22.98
C ALA A 8 -48.76 29.04 22.37
N SER A 9 -48.68 27.87 23.01
CA SER A 9 -47.82 26.69 22.77
C SER A 9 -48.43 25.79 21.64
N PRO A 10 -47.97 24.54 21.29
CA PRO A 10 -46.95 23.70 21.92
C PRO A 10 -46.12 22.72 21.02
N LYS A 11 -45.15 22.05 21.68
CA LYS A 11 -44.47 20.76 21.36
C LYS A 11 -43.42 20.74 20.24
N THR A 12 -42.16 20.48 20.63
CA THR A 12 -41.47 19.20 20.35
C THR A 12 -40.15 19.09 21.12
N VAL A 13 -40.05 18.02 21.91
CA VAL A 13 -38.90 17.15 22.22
C VAL A 13 -37.53 17.83 22.36
N GLY A 14 -37.05 17.87 23.61
CA GLY A 14 -35.72 18.36 23.94
C GLY A 14 -34.59 17.41 23.57
N CYS A 15 -33.44 17.99 23.25
CA CYS A 15 -32.14 17.37 23.42
C CYS A 15 -31.20 18.42 24.01
N ARG A 16 -30.91 18.28 25.31
CA ARG A 16 -29.88 19.05 26.01
C ARG A 16 -28.52 18.70 25.41
N CYS A 17 -27.73 19.72 25.10
CA CYS A 17 -26.29 19.60 24.91
C CYS A 17 -25.67 18.98 26.15
N VAL A 18 -25.11 17.78 26.02
CA VAL A 18 -24.24 17.17 27.02
C VAL A 18 -22.90 16.93 26.33
N ALA A 19 -21.88 17.64 26.79
CA ALA A 19 -20.50 17.42 26.38
C ALA A 19 -20.11 15.96 26.62
N PRO A 20 -19.39 15.29 25.70
CA PRO A 20 -18.90 13.96 25.98
C PRO A 20 -17.84 14.04 27.07
N VAL A 21 -18.21 13.46 28.21
CA VAL A 21 -17.38 13.18 29.38
C VAL A 21 -16.17 12.36 28.95
N ASN A 22 -14.98 12.87 29.30
CA ASN A 22 -13.71 12.16 29.25
C ASN A 22 -13.83 10.77 29.90
N LYS A 23 -13.80 9.70 29.10
CA LYS A 23 -13.43 8.37 29.56
C LYS A 23 -12.04 8.02 29.04
N THR A 24 -11.08 8.36 29.90
CA THR A 24 -9.85 7.62 30.23
C THR A 24 -9.01 7.03 29.10
N SER A 25 -7.90 7.71 28.90
CA SER A 25 -6.68 7.44 28.14
C SER A 25 -5.90 6.16 28.52
N LYS A 26 -6.55 5.01 28.72
CA LYS A 26 -5.84 3.75 29.03
C LYS A 26 -5.96 2.66 27.96
N ASP A 27 -6.99 2.69 27.12
CA ASP A 27 -7.17 1.69 26.05
C ASP A 27 -6.46 2.09 24.74
N ASN A 28 -6.26 3.40 24.50
CA ASN A 28 -5.51 3.90 23.35
C ASN A 28 -3.98 3.73 23.48
N ASP A 29 -3.45 3.51 24.68
CA ASP A 29 -2.03 3.24 24.89
C ASP A 29 -1.68 1.76 24.69
N LYS A 30 -2.63 0.84 24.89
CA LYS A 30 -2.42 -0.59 24.60
C LYS A 30 -2.32 -0.90 23.11
N LEU A 31 -2.92 -0.06 22.25
CA LEU A 31 -2.88 -0.24 20.79
C LEU A 31 -1.64 0.39 20.13
N LYS A 32 -0.96 1.32 20.82
CA LYS A 32 0.24 2.01 20.31
C LYS A 32 1.52 1.20 20.47
N ASP A 33 1.54 0.24 21.40
CA ASP A 33 2.72 -0.58 21.72
C ASP A 33 2.80 -1.91 20.95
N MET A 34 1.94 -2.12 19.96
CA MET A 34 2.12 -3.20 18.97
C MET A 34 3.12 -2.75 17.90
N LYS A 35 4.39 -2.59 18.32
CA LYS A 35 5.52 -2.67 17.40
C LYS A 35 5.48 -4.03 16.70
N MET A 36 5.87 -4.09 15.42
CA MET A 36 5.93 -5.32 14.62
C MET A 36 6.58 -6.51 15.36
N ASP A 37 7.48 -6.22 16.30
CA ASP A 37 8.14 -7.15 17.21
C ASP A 37 7.19 -8.06 18.03
N LYS A 38 5.94 -7.63 18.30
CA LYS A 38 4.91 -8.45 18.97
C LYS A 38 3.95 -9.17 18.02
N ILE A 39 3.83 -8.72 16.77
CA ILE A 39 3.05 -9.43 15.74
C ILE A 39 3.87 -10.64 15.23
N CYS A 40 5.19 -10.54 15.21
CA CYS A 40 6.11 -11.57 14.70
C CYS A 40 6.47 -12.71 15.68
N ASN A 41 6.01 -12.72 16.92
CA ASN A 41 6.44 -13.71 17.92
C ASN A 41 5.39 -14.82 18.12
N ARG A 42 5.64 -15.95 17.44
CA ARG A 42 4.90 -17.23 17.38
C ARG A 42 3.69 -17.25 16.43
N GLY A 43 3.88 -17.85 15.25
CA GLY A 43 2.78 -18.43 14.46
C GLY A 43 2.22 -17.59 13.32
N MET A 44 2.88 -16.50 12.89
CA MET A 44 2.48 -15.82 11.66
C MET A 44 2.58 -16.78 10.48
N LYS A 45 1.45 -16.97 9.79
CA LYS A 45 1.44 -17.65 8.50
C LYS A 45 2.30 -16.85 7.52
N LEU A 46 3.09 -17.54 6.71
CA LEU A 46 3.90 -16.95 5.64
C LEU A 46 3.07 -16.11 4.66
N TYR A 47 1.76 -16.39 4.60
CA TYR A 47 0.77 -15.75 3.76
C TYR A 47 -0.38 -15.20 4.60
N GLU A 48 -0.99 -14.11 4.14
CA GLU A 48 -2.22 -13.54 4.71
C GLU A 48 -2.22 -13.37 6.24
N PRO A 49 -1.42 -12.43 6.78
CA PRO A 49 -1.57 -12.06 8.18
C PRO A 49 -2.98 -11.49 8.42
N ASP A 50 -3.62 -11.94 9.50
CA ASP A 50 -4.93 -11.46 9.95
C ASP A 50 -4.78 -10.12 10.64
N VAL A 51 -4.53 -9.09 9.83
CA VAL A 51 -4.32 -7.72 10.28
C VAL A 51 -5.11 -6.77 9.39
N TRP A 52 -5.65 -5.72 10.01
CA TRP A 52 -6.30 -4.64 9.28
C TRP A 52 -5.28 -3.89 8.43
N THR A 53 -5.59 -3.70 7.14
CA THR A 53 -4.73 -2.98 6.19
C THR A 53 -5.44 -1.80 5.56
N ARG A 54 -4.65 -0.85 5.05
CA ARG A 54 -5.07 0.20 4.12
C ARG A 54 -4.37 -0.01 2.78
N ARG A 55 -4.92 0.60 1.72
CA ARG A 55 -4.40 0.44 0.36
C ARG A 55 -3.83 1.72 -0.22
N ALA A 56 -2.86 1.58 -1.11
CA ALA A 56 -2.31 2.64 -1.95
C ALA A 56 -2.04 2.08 -3.34
N THR A 57 -2.48 2.77 -4.40
CA THR A 57 -2.30 2.30 -5.77
C THR A 57 -1.49 3.31 -6.57
N LEU A 58 -0.38 2.88 -7.15
CA LEU A 58 0.62 3.75 -7.79
C LEU A 58 1.03 3.19 -9.15
N ALA A 59 1.24 4.06 -10.13
CA ALA A 59 1.90 3.75 -11.40
C ALA A 59 3.24 4.48 -11.47
N LEU A 60 4.32 3.77 -11.79
CA LEU A 60 5.65 4.36 -11.96
C LEU A 60 6.52 3.53 -12.91
N GLY A 61 5.94 3.18 -14.07
CA GLY A 61 6.61 2.37 -15.09
C GLY A 61 6.30 0.88 -14.97
N CYS A 62 7.22 0.02 -15.44
CA CYS A 62 7.04 -1.43 -15.40
C CYS A 62 6.87 -1.92 -13.96
N PHE A 63 5.74 -2.56 -13.66
CA PHE A 63 5.37 -2.89 -12.28
C PHE A 63 6.25 -3.96 -11.61
N TRP A 64 7.12 -4.68 -12.33
CA TRP A 64 7.95 -5.76 -11.77
C TRP A 64 9.03 -5.21 -10.84
N GLY A 65 9.76 -4.21 -11.32
CA GLY A 65 10.76 -3.52 -10.51
C GLY A 65 10.12 -2.76 -9.36
N VAL A 66 8.97 -2.15 -9.62
CA VAL A 66 8.18 -1.40 -8.64
C VAL A 66 7.72 -2.32 -7.50
N GLU A 67 7.12 -3.47 -7.83
CA GLU A 67 6.68 -4.44 -6.83
C GLU A 67 7.83 -4.93 -5.96
N ALA A 68 8.96 -5.25 -6.57
CA ALA A 68 10.15 -5.69 -5.84
C ALA A 68 10.70 -4.59 -4.92
N GLN A 69 10.71 -3.34 -5.38
CA GLN A 69 11.21 -2.19 -4.61
C GLN A 69 10.35 -1.92 -3.39
N PHE A 70 9.04 -1.76 -3.59
CA PHE A 70 8.12 -1.56 -2.48
C PHE A 70 8.17 -2.80 -1.58
N GLY A 71 8.14 -4.01 -2.15
CA GLY A 71 8.28 -5.32 -1.49
C GLY A 71 9.42 -5.40 -0.48
N CYS A 72 10.57 -4.81 -0.83
CA CYS A 72 11.77 -4.80 -0.01
C CYS A 72 11.79 -3.73 1.10
N SER A 73 10.81 -2.83 1.16
CA SER A 73 10.73 -1.82 2.22
C SER A 73 10.21 -2.39 3.53
N ARG A 74 11.04 -2.34 4.58
CA ARG A 74 10.70 -2.81 5.94
C ARG A 74 9.47 -2.12 6.52
N GLU A 75 9.32 -0.85 6.17
CA GLU A 75 8.33 0.03 6.76
C GLU A 75 6.98 -0.20 6.11
N VAL A 76 6.96 -0.48 4.79
CA VAL A 76 5.76 -0.18 4.01
C VAL A 76 4.74 -1.30 3.93
N LEU A 77 5.10 -2.58 4.00
CA LEU A 77 4.21 -3.60 3.42
C LEU A 77 3.78 -4.75 4.31
N ILE A 78 2.50 -5.04 4.16
CA ILE A 78 1.90 -6.34 4.43
C ILE A 78 1.79 -7.14 3.13
N ARG A 79 1.26 -6.56 2.04
CA ARG A 79 1.14 -7.26 0.74
C ARG A 79 1.34 -6.30 -0.42
N THR A 80 1.81 -6.82 -1.54
CA THR A 80 1.79 -6.13 -2.85
C THR A 80 1.11 -7.00 -3.87
N ARG A 81 0.44 -6.36 -4.81
CA ARG A 81 -0.05 -6.98 -6.03
C ARG A 81 0.21 -6.06 -7.19
N VAL A 82 0.38 -6.63 -8.37
CA VAL A 82 0.48 -5.84 -9.61
C VAL A 82 -0.79 -6.00 -10.43
N GLY A 83 -1.10 -4.98 -11.21
CA GLY A 83 -2.35 -4.94 -11.95
C GLY A 83 -2.45 -3.78 -12.93
N TYR A 84 -3.68 -3.56 -13.39
CA TYR A 84 -4.03 -2.58 -14.39
C TYR A 84 -5.17 -1.71 -13.88
N THR A 85 -5.08 -0.39 -14.09
CA THR A 85 -6.18 0.54 -13.79
C THR A 85 -6.03 1.82 -14.62
N GLY A 86 -7.00 2.73 -14.50
CA GLY A 86 -7.02 4.04 -15.16
C GLY A 86 -7.45 4.02 -16.62
N GLY A 87 -7.83 2.86 -17.15
CA GLY A 87 -8.47 2.70 -18.46
C GLY A 87 -9.96 2.43 -18.37
N THR A 88 -10.57 2.21 -19.52
CA THR A 88 -11.99 1.97 -19.75
C THR A 88 -12.28 0.58 -20.32
N THR A 89 -11.24 -0.13 -20.77
CA THR A 89 -11.37 -1.50 -21.28
C THR A 89 -11.77 -2.45 -20.13
N GLN A 90 -12.81 -3.26 -20.33
CA GLN A 90 -13.21 -4.28 -19.37
C GLN A 90 -12.24 -5.46 -19.40
N ASP A 91 -11.95 -6.03 -18.23
CA ASP A 91 -11.09 -7.21 -18.03
C ASP A 91 -9.77 -7.16 -18.84
N PRO A 92 -8.95 -6.11 -18.64
CA PRO A 92 -7.69 -5.98 -19.35
C PRO A 92 -6.76 -7.14 -19.03
N THR A 93 -6.03 -7.57 -20.04
CA THR A 93 -4.92 -8.54 -19.91
C THR A 93 -3.63 -7.87 -20.38
N TYR A 94 -2.48 -8.47 -20.08
CA TYR A 94 -1.20 -7.94 -20.56
C TYR A 94 -1.17 -7.77 -22.09
N ARG A 95 -1.83 -8.67 -22.83
CA ARG A 95 -1.91 -8.65 -24.29
C ARG A 95 -3.03 -7.75 -24.83
N ASN A 96 -3.98 -7.37 -24.00
CA ASN A 96 -5.11 -6.52 -24.34
C ASN A 96 -5.36 -5.49 -23.23
N LEU A 97 -4.41 -4.57 -23.05
CA LEU A 97 -4.43 -3.60 -21.97
C LEU A 97 -5.41 -2.44 -22.21
N GLY A 98 -5.69 -2.14 -23.48
CA GLY A 98 -6.42 -0.95 -23.89
C GLY A 98 -5.71 0.33 -23.41
N ASP A 99 -6.44 1.13 -22.65
CA ASP A 99 -6.01 2.40 -22.06
C ASP A 99 -5.73 2.29 -20.55
N HIS A 100 -5.51 1.10 -20.01
CA HIS A 100 -5.01 0.96 -18.64
C HIS A 100 -3.52 1.27 -18.54
N THR A 101 -3.05 1.48 -17.31
CA THR A 101 -1.62 1.55 -16.96
C THR A 101 -1.26 0.43 -15.99
N GLU A 102 -0.01 -0.03 -16.06
CA GLU A 102 0.55 -0.90 -15.02
C GLU A 102 0.61 -0.16 -13.69
N VAL A 103 0.13 -0.83 -12.64
CA VAL A 103 0.13 -0.32 -11.27
C VAL A 103 0.57 -1.38 -10.27
N ILE A 104 1.06 -0.90 -9.13
CA ILE A 104 1.15 -1.67 -7.90
C ILE A 104 -0.01 -1.28 -6.97
N ASP A 105 -0.67 -2.27 -6.38
CA ASP A 105 -1.56 -2.11 -5.23
C ASP A 105 -0.82 -2.58 -3.97
N ILE A 106 -0.69 -1.66 -3.02
CA ILE A 106 0.09 -1.80 -1.80
C ILE A 106 -0.88 -1.89 -0.63
N GLU A 107 -0.86 -3.01 0.08
CA GLU A 107 -1.52 -3.13 1.38
C GLU A 107 -0.53 -2.91 2.52
N TYR A 108 -0.85 -1.96 3.38
CA TYR A 108 0.01 -1.55 4.48
C TYR A 108 -0.76 -1.47 5.80
N HIS A 109 -0.05 -1.74 6.90
CA HIS A 109 -0.62 -1.59 8.23
C HIS A 109 -0.43 -0.13 8.71
N PRO A 110 -1.50 0.61 9.07
CA PRO A 110 -1.41 2.03 9.39
C PRO A 110 -0.62 2.36 10.67
N ASN A 111 -0.35 1.38 11.54
CA ASN A 111 0.54 1.57 12.69
C ASN A 111 2.02 1.35 12.36
N SER A 112 2.32 0.81 11.18
CA SER A 112 3.70 0.49 10.77
C SER A 112 4.22 1.45 9.72
N THR A 113 3.34 1.96 8.85
CA THR A 113 3.64 3.02 7.90
C THR A 113 2.43 3.89 7.63
N THR A 114 2.67 4.97 6.92
CA THR A 114 1.65 5.94 6.53
C THR A 114 1.63 6.11 5.01
N TYR A 115 0.51 6.64 4.50
CA TYR A 115 0.39 6.95 3.08
C TYR A 115 1.43 7.99 2.64
N GLU A 116 1.75 8.93 3.52
CA GLU A 116 2.82 9.92 3.38
C GLU A 116 4.19 9.28 3.14
N ARG A 117 4.49 8.18 3.84
CA ARG A 117 5.75 7.47 3.66
C ARG A 117 5.79 6.75 2.31
N ILE A 118 4.67 6.14 1.91
CA ILE A 118 4.49 5.53 0.58
C ILE A 118 4.69 6.57 -0.53
N LEU A 119 4.07 7.76 -0.40
CA LEU A 119 4.26 8.87 -1.33
C LEU A 119 5.70 9.36 -1.35
N THR A 120 6.37 9.39 -0.19
CA THR A 120 7.78 9.78 -0.12
C THR A 120 8.64 8.82 -0.94
N MET A 121 8.45 7.50 -0.78
CA MET A 121 9.14 6.50 -1.58
C MET A 121 8.83 6.64 -3.07
N PHE A 122 7.56 6.87 -3.43
CA PHE A 122 7.16 7.11 -4.81
C PHE A 122 7.98 8.24 -5.47
N TRP A 123 8.11 9.40 -4.81
CA TRP A 123 8.84 10.55 -5.36
C TRP A 123 10.38 10.41 -5.27
N GLU A 124 10.90 9.47 -4.48
CA GLU A 124 12.34 9.18 -4.45
C GLU A 124 12.80 8.38 -5.68
N VAL A 125 11.89 7.64 -6.30
CA VAL A 125 12.21 6.66 -7.36
C VAL A 125 11.64 7.04 -8.71
N ASN A 126 10.55 7.81 -8.74
CA ASN A 126 9.84 8.15 -9.96
C ASN A 126 10.43 9.40 -10.64
N ASP A 127 10.95 9.24 -11.86
CA ASP A 127 11.24 10.40 -12.72
C ASP A 127 9.92 11.01 -13.19
N SER A 128 9.53 12.08 -12.52
CA SER A 128 8.21 12.70 -12.64
C SER A 128 8.17 13.90 -13.58
N ALA A 129 9.35 14.32 -14.07
CA ALA A 129 9.50 15.46 -14.97
C ALA A 129 9.26 15.08 -16.44
N THR A 130 9.45 13.80 -16.78
CA THR A 130 9.36 13.32 -18.15
C THR A 130 8.05 12.57 -18.38
N LYS A 131 7.25 13.01 -19.35
CA LYS A 131 6.07 12.26 -19.77
C LYS A 131 6.49 10.94 -20.43
N CYS A 132 6.00 9.82 -19.90
CA CYS A 132 6.18 8.55 -20.57
C CYS A 132 5.42 8.52 -21.91
N ARG A 133 6.07 8.02 -22.97
CA ARG A 133 5.46 7.91 -24.32
C ARG A 133 4.40 6.81 -24.38
N LYS A 134 4.52 5.76 -23.56
CA LYS A 134 3.56 4.65 -23.49
C LYS A 134 2.68 4.82 -22.26
N ARG A 135 1.36 4.89 -22.47
CA ARG A 135 0.38 4.98 -21.38
C ARG A 135 0.51 3.85 -20.36
N GLN A 136 0.80 2.63 -20.83
CA GLN A 136 1.07 1.45 -19.99
C GLN A 136 2.09 1.71 -18.87
N TYR A 137 3.07 2.59 -19.11
CA TYR A 137 4.17 2.86 -18.18
C TYR A 137 4.13 4.30 -17.67
N MET A 138 2.97 4.94 -17.65
CA MET A 138 2.86 6.30 -17.13
C MET A 138 3.11 6.33 -15.63
N SER A 139 3.59 7.47 -15.14
CA SER A 139 3.54 7.78 -13.73
C SER A 139 2.13 8.22 -13.36
N ALA A 140 1.56 7.75 -12.25
CA ALA A 140 0.25 8.17 -11.75
C ALA A 140 0.06 7.79 -10.29
N ILE A 141 -0.78 8.54 -9.58
CA ILE A 141 -1.24 8.20 -8.21
C ILE A 141 -2.75 8.02 -8.26
N PHE A 142 -3.23 6.83 -7.87
CA PHE A 142 -4.66 6.52 -7.82
C PHE A 142 -5.16 6.57 -6.38
N TYR A 143 -5.91 7.62 -6.03
CA TYR A 143 -6.40 7.81 -4.67
C TYR A 143 -7.68 7.01 -4.41
N HIS A 144 -7.75 6.40 -3.23
CA HIS A 144 -8.91 5.61 -2.78
C HIS A 144 -9.97 6.46 -2.07
N ASN A 145 -9.61 7.67 -1.64
CA ASN A 145 -10.51 8.58 -0.91
C ASN A 145 -9.98 10.04 -0.92
N PRO A 146 -10.81 11.02 -0.50
CA PRO A 146 -10.42 12.44 -0.50
C PRO A 146 -9.20 12.77 0.39
N ILE A 147 -8.95 11.99 1.45
CA ILE A 147 -7.77 12.18 2.31
C ILE A 147 -6.50 11.83 1.52
N GLN A 148 -6.48 10.69 0.83
CA GLN A 148 -5.36 10.31 -0.04
C GLN A 148 -5.15 11.32 -1.17
N LYS A 149 -6.21 11.85 -1.77
CA LYS A 149 -6.11 12.91 -2.78
C LYS A 149 -5.34 14.12 -2.24
N ARG A 150 -5.79 14.68 -1.11
CA ARG A 150 -5.16 15.84 -0.47
C ARG A 150 -3.70 15.59 -0.10
N LEU A 151 -3.39 14.39 0.42
CA LEU A 151 -2.01 14.01 0.75
C LEU A 151 -1.14 13.87 -0.51
N ALA A 152 -1.66 13.26 -1.58
CA ALA A 152 -0.95 13.13 -2.85
C ALA A 152 -0.62 14.52 -3.44
N GLU A 153 -1.58 15.44 -3.45
CA GLU A 153 -1.39 16.83 -3.92
C GLU A 153 -0.33 17.57 -3.08
N LYS A 154 -0.40 17.45 -1.75
CA LYS A 154 0.57 18.04 -0.84
C LYS A 154 1.99 17.49 -1.05
N TRP A 155 2.12 16.19 -1.28
CA TRP A 155 3.43 15.56 -1.54
C TRP A 155 3.97 15.87 -2.93
N MET A 156 3.11 16.00 -3.94
CA MET A 156 3.49 16.49 -5.26
C MET A 156 4.05 17.91 -5.18
N ALA A 157 3.38 18.81 -4.46
CA ALA A 157 3.87 20.18 -4.25
C ALA A 157 5.23 20.21 -3.52
N LYS A 158 5.47 19.24 -2.61
CA LYS A 158 6.78 19.06 -1.96
C LYS A 158 7.83 18.54 -2.94
N ALA A 159 7.50 17.56 -3.75
CA ALA A 159 8.39 16.96 -4.75
C ALA A 159 8.75 17.95 -5.85
N GLN A 160 7.81 18.79 -6.29
CA GLN A 160 7.97 19.81 -7.32
C GLN A 160 9.17 20.71 -7.08
N ARG A 161 9.52 20.99 -5.82
CA ARG A 161 10.69 21.82 -5.46
C ARG A 161 12.03 21.25 -5.92
N LYS A 162 12.10 19.97 -6.28
CA LYS A 162 13.29 19.32 -6.83
C LYS A 162 13.38 19.40 -8.36
N TYR A 163 12.32 19.85 -9.04
CA TYR A 163 12.23 19.86 -10.50
C TYR A 163 12.08 21.28 -11.02
N ALA A 164 12.86 21.62 -12.05
CA ALA A 164 12.74 22.92 -12.74
C ALA A 164 11.47 23.01 -13.58
N THR A 165 10.99 21.87 -14.10
CA THR A 165 9.76 21.77 -14.88
C THR A 165 8.60 21.24 -14.04
N PRO A 166 7.34 21.58 -14.38
CA PRO A 166 6.17 21.03 -13.71
C PRO A 166 6.14 19.50 -13.79
N ILE A 167 5.89 18.86 -12.65
CA ILE A 167 5.62 17.43 -12.54
C ILE A 167 4.36 17.11 -13.34
N GLN A 168 4.41 16.04 -14.13
CA GLN A 168 3.31 15.62 -14.99
C GLN A 168 2.56 14.40 -14.50
N THR A 169 2.89 13.87 -13.32
CA THR A 169 2.20 12.73 -12.70
C THR A 169 0.75 13.08 -12.39
N PRO A 170 -0.28 12.50 -13.04
CA PRO A 170 -1.67 12.71 -12.66
C PRO A 170 -2.01 12.10 -11.29
N ILE A 171 -2.92 12.76 -10.57
CA ILE A 171 -3.56 12.26 -9.35
C ILE A 171 -5.03 11.98 -9.70
N LEU A 172 -5.39 10.72 -9.83
CA LEU A 172 -6.69 10.26 -10.36
C LEU A 172 -7.45 9.46 -9.29
N PRO A 173 -8.80 9.48 -9.29
CA PRO A 173 -9.54 8.52 -8.47
C PRO A 173 -9.23 7.10 -8.93
N LEU A 174 -9.09 6.17 -7.99
CA LEU A 174 -9.13 4.76 -8.32
C LEU A 174 -10.56 4.37 -8.70
N ASP A 175 -10.73 3.77 -9.86
CA ASP A 175 -11.99 3.15 -10.27
C ASP A 175 -11.94 1.63 -9.99
N VAL A 176 -11.65 0.81 -11.00
CA VAL A 176 -11.43 -0.63 -10.85
C VAL A 176 -9.94 -0.96 -10.89
N PHE A 177 -9.47 -1.74 -9.93
CA PHE A 177 -8.16 -2.39 -9.98
C PHE A 177 -8.35 -3.80 -10.57
N HIS A 178 -7.76 -4.05 -11.74
CA HIS A 178 -7.71 -5.36 -12.36
C HIS A 178 -6.40 -6.03 -11.99
N GLU A 179 -6.45 -7.09 -11.19
CA GLU A 179 -5.25 -7.86 -10.83
C GLU A 179 -4.63 -8.46 -12.11
N ALA A 180 -3.32 -8.28 -12.30
CA ALA A 180 -2.61 -8.85 -13.43
C ALA A 180 -2.43 -10.36 -13.25
N GLU A 181 -2.14 -11.05 -14.35
CA GLU A 181 -1.97 -12.50 -14.40
C GLU A 181 -0.91 -12.99 -13.39
N ASP A 182 -1.11 -14.20 -12.85
CA ASP A 182 -0.28 -14.78 -11.79
C ASP A 182 1.22 -14.72 -12.07
N TYR A 183 1.63 -14.90 -13.33
CA TYR A 183 3.04 -14.87 -13.73
C TYR A 183 3.69 -13.48 -13.60
N HIS A 184 2.91 -12.40 -13.49
CA HIS A 184 3.42 -11.06 -13.20
C HIS A 184 3.61 -10.82 -11.69
N GLN A 185 2.91 -11.56 -10.83
CA GLN A 185 2.96 -11.38 -9.38
C GLN A 185 4.27 -11.94 -8.80
N LYS A 186 5.01 -11.15 -8.01
CA LYS A 186 6.30 -11.55 -7.44
C LYS A 186 7.26 -12.07 -8.52
N PHE A 187 7.30 -11.36 -9.65
CA PHE A 187 7.93 -11.82 -10.89
C PHE A 187 9.35 -12.38 -10.70
N THR A 188 10.23 -11.67 -9.99
CA THR A 188 11.60 -12.13 -9.77
C THR A 188 11.61 -13.42 -8.95
N LEU A 189 10.87 -13.47 -7.84
CA LEU A 189 10.78 -14.68 -7.01
C LEU A 189 10.31 -15.90 -7.82
N ARG A 190 9.31 -15.74 -8.70
CA ARG A 190 8.82 -16.82 -9.57
C ARG A 190 9.87 -17.37 -10.53
N ARG A 191 10.92 -16.61 -10.84
CA ARG A 191 12.07 -17.08 -11.65
C ARG A 191 13.05 -17.96 -10.87
N HIS A 192 12.81 -18.15 -9.57
CA HIS A 192 13.57 -19.08 -8.71
C HIS A 192 12.67 -20.25 -8.26
N PRO A 193 12.37 -21.22 -9.15
CA PRO A 193 11.37 -22.26 -8.88
C PRO A 193 11.72 -23.13 -7.66
N LYS A 194 13.00 -23.43 -7.43
CA LYS A 194 13.46 -24.17 -6.24
C LYS A 194 13.16 -23.42 -4.94
N LEU A 195 13.30 -22.10 -4.95
CA LEU A 195 12.98 -21.25 -3.80
C LEU A 195 11.47 -21.16 -3.59
N VAL A 196 10.69 -20.94 -4.65
CA VAL A 196 9.21 -20.94 -4.55
C VAL A 196 8.71 -22.27 -3.99
N GLN A 197 9.21 -23.39 -4.51
CA GLN A 197 8.87 -24.73 -4.02
C GLN A 197 9.23 -24.91 -2.55
N SER A 198 10.38 -24.39 -2.10
CA SER A 198 10.81 -24.50 -0.70
C SER A 198 9.90 -23.71 0.25
N LEU A 199 9.22 -22.65 -0.20
CA LEU A 199 8.25 -21.93 0.63
C LEU A 199 7.01 -22.78 0.94
N GLY A 200 6.67 -23.75 0.09
CA GLY A 200 5.50 -24.61 0.28
C GLY A 200 4.17 -23.86 0.21
N LEU A 201 4.12 -22.77 -0.57
CA LEU A 201 2.94 -21.96 -0.80
C LEU A 201 2.28 -22.39 -2.11
N SER A 202 0.94 -22.44 -2.13
CA SER A 202 0.19 -22.44 -3.39
C SER A 202 0.35 -21.09 -4.11
N ASP A 203 0.07 -21.06 -5.42
CA ASP A 203 0.15 -19.82 -6.21
C ASP A 203 -0.66 -18.67 -5.60
N LYS A 204 -1.90 -18.94 -5.19
CA LYS A 204 -2.75 -17.95 -4.52
C LYS A 204 -2.13 -17.43 -3.22
N GLN A 205 -1.53 -18.31 -2.42
CA GLN A 205 -0.85 -17.92 -1.17
C GLN A 205 0.43 -17.13 -1.44
N LEU A 206 1.15 -17.43 -2.52
CA LEU A 206 2.36 -16.71 -2.92
C LEU A 206 2.05 -15.25 -3.25
N ILE A 207 0.95 -14.99 -3.97
CA ILE A 207 0.50 -13.65 -4.35
C ILE A 207 0.22 -12.81 -3.09
N GLY A 208 -0.53 -13.36 -2.14
CA GLY A 208 -0.90 -12.74 -0.87
C GLY A 208 0.17 -12.83 0.24
N SER A 209 1.38 -13.30 -0.07
CA SER A 209 2.43 -13.50 0.94
C SER A 209 3.28 -12.26 1.14
N HIS A 210 3.29 -11.78 2.40
CA HIS A 210 4.19 -10.72 2.84
C HIS A 210 5.66 -11.13 2.68
N ILE A 211 5.99 -12.38 3.01
CA ILE A 211 7.33 -12.95 2.84
C ILE A 211 7.73 -13.04 1.37
N ALA A 212 6.81 -13.45 0.49
CA ALA A 212 7.07 -13.46 -0.95
C ALA A 212 7.36 -12.04 -1.47
N ALA A 213 6.66 -11.01 -0.96
CA ALA A 213 6.94 -9.61 -1.27
C ALA A 213 8.37 -9.20 -0.86
N ARG A 214 8.79 -9.58 0.35
CA ARG A 214 10.17 -9.34 0.84
C ARG A 214 11.20 -10.02 -0.05
N LEU A 215 11.05 -11.32 -0.28
CA LEU A 215 12.00 -12.13 -1.07
C LEU A 215 12.11 -11.63 -2.51
N ASN A 216 10.99 -11.29 -3.14
CA ASN A 216 10.97 -10.70 -4.49
C ASN A 216 11.86 -9.44 -4.59
N GLY A 217 11.87 -8.62 -3.52
CA GLY A 217 12.70 -7.43 -3.40
C GLY A 217 14.18 -7.72 -3.16
N TYR A 218 14.51 -8.65 -2.26
CA TYR A 218 15.91 -9.02 -1.99
C TYR A 218 16.60 -9.63 -3.21
N LEU A 219 15.89 -10.43 -4.02
CA LEU A 219 16.44 -11.06 -5.22
C LEU A 219 16.86 -10.07 -6.32
N VAL A 220 16.37 -8.82 -6.26
CA VAL A 220 16.78 -7.74 -7.17
C VAL A 220 17.64 -6.67 -6.48
N HIS A 221 18.17 -6.96 -5.29
CA HIS A 221 19.12 -6.11 -4.55
C HIS A 221 18.55 -4.78 -3.99
N PHE A 222 17.23 -4.69 -3.75
CA PHE A 222 16.66 -3.53 -3.04
C PHE A 222 16.95 -3.51 -1.53
N GLY A 223 17.61 -4.53 -1.00
CA GLY A 223 18.05 -4.63 0.38
C GLY A 223 19.43 -5.28 0.48
N THR A 224 20.06 -5.19 1.65
CA THR A 224 21.38 -5.80 1.89
C THR A 224 21.24 -7.21 2.46
N LEU A 225 22.26 -8.06 2.24
CA LEU A 225 22.34 -9.38 2.86
C LEU A 225 22.30 -9.31 4.39
N GLU A 226 22.89 -8.26 4.98
CA GLU A 226 22.83 -8.02 6.42
C GLU A 226 21.40 -7.73 6.88
N ALA A 227 20.66 -6.88 6.16
CA ALA A 227 19.27 -6.59 6.48
C ALA A 227 18.40 -7.86 6.37
N PHE A 228 18.62 -8.67 5.33
CA PHE A 228 17.96 -9.96 5.15
C PHE A 228 18.20 -10.89 6.34
N ARG A 229 19.47 -11.11 6.71
CA ARG A 229 19.85 -11.99 7.84
C ARG A 229 19.23 -11.55 9.17
N LYS A 230 19.05 -10.24 9.40
CA LYS A 230 18.40 -9.71 10.60
C LYS A 230 16.88 -9.93 10.62
N GLU A 231 16.24 -10.18 9.49
CA GLU A 231 14.78 -10.30 9.39
C GLU A 231 14.29 -11.73 9.22
N VAL A 232 15.02 -12.54 8.45
CA VAL A 232 14.59 -13.88 8.03
C VAL A 232 14.27 -14.80 9.21
N ASP A 233 14.90 -14.55 10.36
CA ASP A 233 14.65 -15.27 11.60
C ASP A 233 13.24 -15.08 12.14
N ASN A 234 12.63 -13.93 11.87
CA ASN A 234 11.29 -13.55 12.30
C ASN A 234 10.20 -13.88 11.27
N TRP A 235 10.57 -14.41 10.11
CA TRP A 235 9.64 -14.67 9.01
C TRP A 235 8.91 -16.01 9.11
N GLY A 236 9.19 -16.82 10.14
CA GLY A 236 8.58 -18.15 10.26
C GLY A 236 9.04 -19.15 9.17
N ILE A 237 10.05 -18.80 8.37
CA ILE A 237 10.71 -19.73 7.45
C ILE A 237 11.52 -20.73 8.28
N LEU A 238 11.36 -22.04 8.02
CA LEU A 238 12.13 -23.09 8.69
C LEU A 238 13.63 -22.89 8.44
N PRO A 239 14.51 -23.10 9.43
CA PRO A 239 15.96 -22.92 9.27
C PRO A 239 16.56 -23.64 8.05
N THR A 240 16.10 -24.86 7.76
CA THR A 240 16.54 -25.66 6.60
C THR A 240 16.18 -25.04 5.24
N ARG A 241 15.17 -24.18 5.20
CA ARG A 241 14.73 -23.46 3.98
C ARG A 241 15.40 -22.09 3.85
N ARG A 242 15.89 -21.50 4.96
CA ARG A 242 16.60 -20.21 4.95
C ARG A 242 17.91 -20.28 4.19
N THR A 243 18.63 -21.41 4.25
CA THR A 243 19.87 -21.61 3.49
C THR A 243 19.65 -21.66 1.98
N MET A 244 18.41 -21.87 1.51
CA MET A 244 18.06 -21.78 0.10
C MET A 244 17.74 -20.36 -0.36
N CYS A 245 17.46 -19.45 0.57
CA CYS A 245 17.14 -18.04 0.32
C CYS A 245 18.42 -17.20 0.32
#